data_AF-A0A699H3C8-F1
#
_entry.id   AF-A0A699H3C8-F1
#
_cell.length_a   1.000
_cell.length_b   1.000
_cell.length_c   1.000
_cell.angle_alpha   90.00
_cell.angle_beta   90.00
_cell.angle_gamma   90.00
#
_symmetry.space_group_name_H-M   'P 1'
#
loop_
_entity.id
_entity.type
_entity.pdbx_description
1 polymer ?
#
loop_
_entity_poly.entity_id
_entity_poly.type
_entity_poly.pdbx_seq_one_letter_code
_entity_poly.pdbx_strand_id
1 'polypeptide(L)'
;RKFLGLAGYYRRFIERLSKIAKTMTKLTQKKIKFEWGNKPEAVFQLLKQKLYSAPILALLEGSEDFIVYCDASNKGLGAVLMQREKVISYASRQLKIHEKNYTTHDLELGAVVFTLKT
;
A
#
# COMPACT_ATOMS: atom_id res chain seq x y z
N ARG A 1 -3.66 -7.20 17.08
CA ARG A 1 -3.59 -7.23 15.58
C ARG A 1 -4.85 -6.70 14.87
N LYS A 2 -6.01 -6.54 15.54
CA LYS A 2 -7.28 -6.10 14.91
C LYS A 2 -7.18 -4.80 14.11
N PHE A 3 -6.50 -3.77 14.64
CA PHE A 3 -6.32 -2.48 13.95
C PHE A 3 -5.65 -2.60 12.58
N LEU A 4 -4.57 -3.39 12.46
CA LEU A 4 -3.88 -3.59 11.18
C LEU A 4 -4.73 -4.36 10.17
N GLY A 5 -5.65 -5.22 10.64
CA GLY A 5 -6.64 -5.86 9.80
C GLY A 5 -7.62 -4.85 9.20
N LEU A 6 -8.15 -3.93 10.02
CA LEU A 6 -9.04 -2.86 9.56
C LEU A 6 -8.32 -1.90 8.60
N ALA A 7 -7.10 -1.48 8.93
CA ALA A 7 -6.26 -0.70 8.02
C ALA A 7 -5.99 -1.43 6.69
N GLY A 8 -5.91 -2.76 6.72
CA GLY A 8 -5.77 -3.59 5.54
C GLY A 8 -7.00 -3.57 4.63
N TYR A 9 -8.21 -3.48 5.19
CA TYR A 9 -9.46 -3.34 4.42
C TYR A 9 -9.48 -2.05 3.60
N TYR A 10 -9.07 -0.94 4.22
CA TYR A 10 -8.99 0.38 3.57
C TYR A 10 -7.69 0.60 2.76
N ARG A 11 -6.89 -0.43 2.53
CA ARG A 11 -5.60 -0.32 1.81
C ARG A 11 -5.74 0.34 0.44
N ARG A 12 -6.87 0.12 -0.25
CA ARG A 12 -7.15 0.69 -1.57
C ARG A 12 -7.31 2.22 -1.56
N PHE A 13 -7.58 2.80 -0.39
CA PHE A 13 -7.82 4.23 -0.20
C PHE A 13 -6.63 4.98 0.40
N ILE A 14 -5.61 4.25 0.85
CA ILE A 14 -4.48 4.82 1.57
C ILE A 14 -3.19 4.61 0.78
N GLU A 15 -2.68 5.72 0.26
CA GLU A 15 -1.40 5.75 -0.43
C GLU A 15 -0.27 5.21 0.47
N ARG A 16 0.59 4.36 -0.11
CA ARG A 16 1.80 3.82 0.55
C ARG A 16 1.53 3.10 1.89
N LEU A 17 0.31 2.63 2.15
CA LEU A 17 -0.05 1.94 3.41
C LEU A 17 0.91 0.79 3.74
N SER A 18 1.36 0.04 2.73
CA SER A 18 2.30 -1.08 2.94
C SER A 18 3.63 -0.65 3.56
N LYS A 19 4.12 0.57 3.28
CA LYS A 19 5.35 1.12 3.86
C LYS A 19 5.13 1.55 5.31
N ILE A 20 4.01 2.19 5.60
CA ILE A 20 3.63 2.69 6.93
C ILE A 20 3.33 1.50 7.87
N ALA A 21 2.50 0.56 7.39
CA ALA A 21 2.12 -0.63 8.13
C ALA A 21 3.32 -1.52 8.46
N LYS A 22 4.41 -1.51 7.67
CA LYS A 22 5.62 -2.31 7.92
C LYS A 22 6.18 -2.11 9.32
N THR A 23 6.25 -0.86 9.77
CA THR A 23 6.77 -0.50 11.10
C THR A 23 5.89 -1.11 12.19
N MET A 24 4.56 -1.06 12.00
CA MET A 24 3.58 -1.66 12.91
C MET A 24 3.56 -3.19 12.86
N THR A 25 3.76 -3.78 11.68
CA THR A 25 3.87 -5.23 11.53
C THR A 25 5.10 -5.74 12.26
N LYS A 26 6.24 -5.04 12.19
CA LYS A 26 7.47 -5.40 12.90
C LYS A 26 7.27 -5.46 14.42
N LEU A 27 6.54 -4.50 15.00
CA LEU A 27 6.21 -4.50 16.44
C LEU A 27 5.35 -5.68 16.89
N THR A 28 4.59 -6.29 15.97
CA THR A 28 3.67 -7.40 16.27
C THR A 28 4.19 -8.76 15.81
N GLN A 29 5.47 -8.84 15.39
CA GLN A 29 6.13 -10.09 15.04
C GLN A 29 6.43 -10.93 16.29
N LYS A 30 6.36 -12.26 16.14
CA LYS A 30 6.79 -13.19 17.18
C LYS A 30 8.29 -13.01 17.44
N LYS A 31 8.74 -13.16 18.69
CA LYS A 31 10.14 -12.98 19.14
C LYS A 31 10.65 -11.53 19.21
N ILE A 32 9.78 -10.53 19.04
CA ILE A 32 10.13 -9.12 19.28
C ILE A 32 9.39 -8.64 20.53
N LYS A 33 10.11 -8.04 21.47
CA LYS A 33 9.50 -7.43 22.67
C LYS A 33 8.66 -6.24 22.22
N PHE A 34 7.40 -6.23 22.64
CA PHE A 34 6.48 -5.15 22.31
C PHE A 34 6.85 -3.93 23.15
N GLU A 35 7.48 -2.94 22.52
CA GLU A 35 7.81 -1.67 23.14
C GLU A 35 7.12 -0.54 22.38
N TRP A 36 6.18 0.11 23.07
CA TRP A 36 5.41 1.21 22.52
C TRP A 36 6.12 2.52 22.83
N GLY A 37 6.94 2.97 21.89
CA GLY A 37 7.67 4.24 21.97
C GLY A 37 7.11 5.31 21.04
N ASN A 38 7.79 6.46 20.99
CA ASN A 38 7.39 7.62 20.18
C ASN A 38 7.31 7.33 18.68
N LYS A 39 8.20 6.47 18.15
CA LYS A 39 8.21 6.11 16.72
C LYS A 39 6.96 5.30 16.32
N PRO A 40 6.62 4.19 17.01
CA PRO A 40 5.34 3.49 16.84
C PRO A 40 4.11 4.39 16.97
N GLU A 41 4.07 5.24 17.99
CA GLU A 41 2.93 6.13 18.26
C GLU A 41 2.72 7.12 17.10
N ALA A 42 3.80 7.76 16.62
CA ALA A 42 3.71 8.68 15.48
C ALA A 42 3.19 7.98 14.21
N VAL A 43 3.65 6.75 13.94
CA VAL A 43 3.18 5.95 12.80
C VAL A 43 1.70 5.58 12.97
N PHE A 44 1.27 5.26 14.20
CA PHE A 44 -0.12 4.92 14.50
C PHE A 44 -1.05 6.14 14.31
N GLN A 45 -0.65 7.31 14.79
CA GLN A 45 -1.41 8.56 14.60
C GLN A 45 -1.47 8.97 13.13
N LEU A 46 -0.36 8.84 12.38
CA LEU A 46 -0.35 9.07 10.94
C LEU A 46 -1.33 8.14 10.22
N LEU A 47 -1.42 6.87 10.64
CA LEU A 47 -2.32 5.90 10.03
C LEU A 47 -3.79 6.22 10.32
N LYS A 48 -4.11 6.69 11.53
CA LYS A 48 -5.45 7.23 11.86
C LYS A 48 -5.80 8.45 11.02
N GLN A 49 -4.88 9.41 10.92
CA GLN A 49 -5.10 10.60 10.09
C GLN A 49 -5.34 10.22 8.62
N LYS A 50 -4.56 9.28 8.08
CA LYS A 50 -4.75 8.79 6.71
C LYS A 50 -6.04 8.00 6.52
N LEU A 51 -6.53 7.28 7.54
CA LEU A 51 -7.85 6.66 7.51
C LEU A 51 -8.99 7.69 7.53
N TYR A 52 -8.82 8.78 8.29
CA TYR A 52 -9.80 9.86 8.40
C TYR A 52 -9.82 10.78 7.17
N SER A 53 -8.64 11.08 6.61
CA SER A 53 -8.44 11.96 5.45
C SER A 53 -8.34 11.22 4.13
N ALA A 54 -8.57 9.90 4.11
CA ALA A 54 -8.53 9.14 2.88
C ALA A 54 -9.52 9.78 1.90
N PRO A 55 -9.09 10.16 0.68
CA PRO A 55 -10.02 10.65 -0.31
C PRO A 55 -11.09 9.59 -0.48
N ILE A 56 -12.36 9.99 -0.40
CA ILE A 56 -13.48 9.18 -0.85
C ILE A 56 -13.16 8.96 -2.34
N LEU A 57 -12.59 7.80 -2.65
CA LEU A 57 -12.18 7.50 -4.02
C LEU A 57 -13.39 7.68 -4.91
N ALA A 58 -13.16 8.25 -6.09
CA ALA A 58 -14.24 8.49 -7.03
C ALA A 58 -14.94 7.16 -7.35
N LEU A 59 -16.27 7.18 -7.35
CA LEU A 59 -17.05 6.07 -7.86
C LEU A 59 -16.68 5.85 -9.32
N LEU A 60 -16.60 4.59 -9.72
CA LEU A 60 -16.43 4.20 -11.12
C LEU A 60 -17.57 4.82 -11.92
N GLU A 61 -17.23 5.64 -12.90
CA GLU A 61 -18.22 6.35 -13.71
C GLU A 61 -18.22 5.76 -15.12
N GLY A 62 -19.26 4.99 -15.45
CA GLY A 62 -19.47 4.46 -16.79
C GLY A 62 -18.43 3.43 -17.28
N SER A 63 -18.35 3.28 -18.60
CA SER A 63 -17.49 2.34 -19.33
C SER A 63 -16.29 3.03 -19.98
N GLU A 64 -15.77 4.06 -19.33
CA GLU A 64 -14.62 4.79 -19.87
C GLU A 64 -13.29 4.09 -19.62
N ASP A 65 -12.28 4.51 -20.37
CA ASP A 65 -10.93 4.00 -20.27
C ASP A 65 -10.33 4.25 -18.88
N PHE A 66 -9.64 3.23 -18.39
CA PHE A 66 -8.87 3.28 -17.15
C PHE A 66 -7.40 3.49 -17.46
N ILE A 67 -6.76 4.39 -16.70
CA ILE A 67 -5.32 4.60 -16.76
C ILE A 67 -4.70 4.01 -15.50
N VAL A 68 -3.73 3.13 -15.68
CA VAL A 68 -2.98 2.52 -14.56
C VAL A 68 -1.56 3.05 -14.57
N TYR A 69 -1.16 3.67 -13.47
CA TYR A 69 0.23 4.04 -13.21
C TYR A 69 0.86 2.98 -12.32
N CYS A 70 2.00 2.44 -12.74
CA CYS A 70 2.77 1.44 -12.01
C CYS A 70 4.12 2.03 -11.60
N ASP A 71 4.61 1.65 -10.43
CA ASP A 71 5.94 1.99 -9.95
C ASP A 71 6.54 0.80 -9.18
N ALA A 72 7.83 0.54 -9.40
CA ALA A 72 8.55 -0.49 -8.68
C ALA A 72 9.75 0.09 -7.94
N SER A 73 10.03 -0.46 -6.77
CA SER A 73 11.23 -0.11 -6.00
C SER A 73 11.80 -1.35 -5.33
N ASN A 74 13.07 -1.29 -4.93
CA ASN A 74 13.73 -2.35 -4.13
C ASN A 74 13.06 -2.61 -2.77
N LYS A 75 12.00 -1.86 -2.41
CA LYS A 75 11.25 -2.02 -1.15
C LYS A 75 9.83 -2.56 -1.38
N GLY A 76 9.24 -2.38 -2.55
CA GLY A 76 7.85 -2.70 -2.81
C GLY A 76 7.39 -2.26 -4.20
N LEU A 77 6.25 -2.81 -4.60
CA LEU A 77 5.50 -2.47 -5.81
C LEU A 77 4.36 -1.52 -5.44
N GLY A 78 4.08 -0.57 -6.31
CA GLY A 78 3.04 0.43 -6.16
C GLY A 78 2.28 0.64 -7.46
N ALA A 79 1.02 1.04 -7.32
CA ALA A 79 0.19 1.37 -8.46
C ALA A 79 -1.03 2.20 -8.09
N VAL A 80 -1.53 2.92 -9.09
CA VAL A 80 -2.68 3.81 -9.00
C VAL A 80 -3.58 3.58 -10.21
N LEU A 81 -4.85 3.26 -9.95
CA LEU A 81 -5.92 3.23 -10.94
C LEU A 81 -6.58 4.60 -10.99
N MET A 82 -6.62 5.21 -12.17
CA MET A 82 -7.21 6.52 -12.42
C MET A 82 -8.25 6.45 -13.54
N GLN A 83 -9.27 7.29 -13.43
CA GLN A 83 -10.29 7.52 -14.45
C GLN A 83 -10.66 9.00 -14.44
N ARG A 84 -10.69 9.66 -15.61
CA ARG A 84 -10.97 11.10 -15.74
C ARG A 84 -10.19 11.96 -14.74
N GLU A 85 -8.88 11.70 -14.61
CA GLU A 85 -7.96 12.38 -13.66
C GLU A 85 -8.27 12.15 -12.16
N LYS A 86 -9.30 11.37 -11.83
CA LYS A 86 -9.64 11.00 -10.44
C LYS A 86 -9.00 9.67 -10.09
N VAL A 87 -8.48 9.58 -8.87
CA VAL A 87 -7.95 8.32 -8.35
C VAL A 87 -9.10 7.44 -7.86
N ILE A 88 -9.19 6.23 -8.42
CA ILE A 88 -10.19 5.22 -8.04
C ILE A 88 -9.62 4.24 -7.02
N SER A 89 -8.37 3.80 -7.19
CA SER A 89 -7.76 2.88 -6.23
C SER A 89 -6.24 2.92 -6.22
N TYR A 90 -5.69 2.70 -5.03
CA TYR A 90 -4.27 2.46 -4.82
C TYR A 90 -4.02 0.98 -4.59
N ALA A 91 -3.06 0.41 -5.30
CA ALA A 91 -2.52 -0.90 -4.99
C ALA A 91 -1.06 -0.74 -4.58
N SER A 92 -0.66 -1.36 -3.48
CA SER A 92 0.75 -1.38 -3.08
C SER A 92 1.04 -2.68 -2.39
N ARG A 93 2.24 -3.25 -2.52
CA ARG A 93 2.65 -4.48 -1.83
C ARG A 93 4.16 -4.50 -1.58
N GLN A 94 4.57 -5.00 -0.42
CA GLN A 94 5.99 -5.26 -0.16
C GLN A 94 6.51 -6.41 -1.02
N LEU A 95 7.76 -6.30 -1.44
CA LEU A 95 8.44 -7.40 -2.13
C LEU A 95 8.57 -8.61 -1.21
N LYS A 96 8.31 -9.79 -1.78
CA LYS A 96 8.65 -11.08 -1.17
C LYS A 96 10.17 -11.24 -1.13
N ILE A 97 10.63 -12.19 -0.31
CA ILE A 97 12.07 -12.42 -0.09
C ILE A 97 12.81 -12.74 -1.40
N HIS A 98 12.20 -13.54 -2.28
CA HIS A 98 12.77 -13.88 -3.58
C HIS A 98 12.71 -12.72 -4.59
N GLU A 99 11.64 -11.92 -4.57
CA GLU A 99 11.46 -10.76 -5.47
C GLU A 99 12.51 -9.67 -5.20
N LYS A 100 13.17 -9.65 -4.04
CA LYS A 100 14.25 -8.69 -3.74
C LYS A 100 15.51 -8.90 -4.57
N ASN A 101 15.70 -10.09 -5.14
CA ASN A 101 16.87 -10.42 -5.93
C ASN A 101 16.66 -10.13 -7.42
N TYR A 102 15.46 -9.66 -7.81
CA TYR A 102 15.12 -9.35 -9.18
C TYR A 102 15.81 -8.06 -9.65
N THR A 103 16.10 -7.99 -10.95
CA THR A 103 16.63 -6.77 -11.55
C THR A 103 15.57 -5.69 -11.60
N THR A 104 15.96 -4.43 -11.78
CA THR A 104 15.00 -3.31 -11.85
C THR A 104 13.96 -3.54 -12.94
N HIS A 105 14.35 -4.05 -14.12
CA HIS A 105 13.42 -4.33 -15.21
C HIS A 105 12.38 -5.41 -14.86
N ASP A 106 12.80 -6.46 -14.15
CA ASP A 106 11.89 -7.51 -13.67
C ASP A 106 10.92 -6.99 -12.60
N LEU A 107 11.38 -6.06 -11.76
CA LEU A 107 10.54 -5.40 -10.76
C LEU A 107 9.48 -4.52 -11.40
N GLU A 108 9.83 -3.76 -12.44
CA GLU A 108 8.86 -2.96 -13.22
C GLU A 108 7.80 -3.84 -13.87
N LEU A 109 8.22 -4.94 -14.52
CA LEU A 109 7.27 -5.91 -15.07
C LEU A 109 6.41 -6.54 -13.97
N GLY A 110 7.01 -6.84 -12.82
CA GLY A 110 6.31 -7.34 -11.64
C GLY A 110 5.26 -6.37 -11.11
N ALA A 111 5.50 -5.06 -11.19
CA ALA A 111 4.52 -4.04 -10.84
C ALA A 111 3.33 -4.10 -11.80
N VAL A 112 3.55 -4.14 -13.11
CA VAL A 112 2.47 -4.25 -14.12
C VAL A 112 1.65 -5.53 -13.97
N VAL A 113 2.29 -6.68 -13.76
CA VAL A 113 1.56 -7.94 -13.54
C VAL A 113 0.77 -7.88 -12.23
N PHE A 114 1.32 -7.24 -11.19
CA PHE A 114 0.62 -7.06 -9.93
C PHE A 114 -0.62 -6.18 -10.08
N THR A 115 -0.57 -5.11 -10.86
CA THR A 115 -1.72 -4.21 -11.04
C THR A 115 -2.86 -4.88 -11.78
N LEU A 116 -2.59 -5.56 -12.90
CA LEU A 116 -3.61 -6.19 -13.72
C LEU A 116 -4.32 -7.36 -13.00
N LYS A 117 -3.68 -7.94 -11.98
CA LYS A 117 -4.24 -9.05 -11.20
C LYS A 117 -5.08 -8.60 -10.00
N THR A 118 -4.95 -7.34 -9.57
CA THR A 118 -5.50 -6.84 -8.28
C THR A 118 -6.94 -6.32 -8.41
#